data_AF-A0A0R3L4Q0-F1
#
_entry.id   AF-A0A0R3L4Q0-F1
#
_cell.length_a   1.000
_cell.length_b   1.000
_cell.length_c   1.000
_cell.angle_alpha   90.00
_cell.angle_beta   90.00
_cell.angle_gamma   90.00
#
_symmetry.space_group_name_H-M   'P 1'
#
loop_
_entity.id
_entity.type
_entity.pdbx_description
1 polymer ?
#
loop_
_entity_poly.entity_id
_entity_poly.type
_entity_poly.pdbx_seq_one_letter_code
_entity_poly.pdbx_strand_id
1 'polypeptide(L)' 'MTDRLEFDLRATLCRQLAKREPENRIFWIAEAESWSRLSKEIRRRRTEEKIISGITASLREKSARAFLIRA' A
#
# COMPACT_ATOMS: atom_id res chain seq x y z
N MET A 1 -0.29 0.43 10.68
CA MET A 1 0.51 -0.58 9.94
C MET A 1 -0.25 -1.88 9.69
N THR A 2 -1.49 -1.98 10.17
CA THR A 2 -2.34 -3.18 10.26
C THR A 2 -3.06 -3.50 8.95
N ASP A 3 -3.52 -2.50 8.21
CA ASP A 3 -4.47 -2.69 7.11
C ASP A 3 -3.94 -3.58 5.97
N ARG A 4 -2.66 -3.48 5.62
CA ARG A 4 -2.08 -4.28 4.53
C ARG A 4 -2.01 -5.76 4.86
N LEU A 5 -1.52 -6.09 6.06
CA LEU A 5 -1.41 -7.47 6.52
C LEU A 5 -2.79 -8.10 6.64
N GLU A 6 -3.78 -7.34 7.10
CA GLU A 6 -5.18 -7.77 7.15
C GLU A 6 -5.73 -8.08 5.76
N PHE A 7 -5.45 -7.25 4.75
CA PHE A 7 -5.88 -7.53 3.36
C PHE A 7 -5.16 -8.73 2.75
N ASP A 8 -3.86 -8.91 3.02
CA ASP A 8 -3.10 -10.08 2.56
C ASP A 8 -3.60 -11.38 3.22
N LEU A 9 -3.96 -11.33 4.51
CA LEU A 9 -4.56 -12.44 5.24
C LEU A 9 -5.96 -12.79 4.70
N ARG A 10 -6.82 -11.79 4.47
CA ARG A 10 -8.15 -11.98 3.86
C ARG A 10 -8.04 -12.59 2.47
N ALA A 11 -7.13 -12.09 1.63
CA ALA A 11 -6.89 -12.66 0.30
C ALA A 11 -6.47 -14.13 0.37
N THR A 12 -5.66 -14.49 1.37
CA THR A 12 -5.21 -15.87 1.59
C THR A 12 -6.37 -16.76 2.06
N LEU A 13 -7.21 -16.27 2.97
CA LEU A 13 -8.40 -16.98 3.45
C LEU A 13 -9.37 -17.26 2.30
N CYS A 14 -9.68 -16.26 1.47
CA CYS A 14 -10.55 -16.44 0.30
C CYS A 14 -10.01 -17.51 -0.67
N ARG A 15 -8.69 -17.59 -0.88
CA ARG A 15 -8.08 -18.68 -1.69
C ARG A 15 -8.23 -20.06 -1.05
N GLN A 16 -8.23 -20.15 0.27
CA GLN A 16 -8.47 -21.42 0.98
C GLN A 16 -9.94 -21.83 0.89
N LEU A 17 -10.87 -20.88 1.00
CA LEU A 17 -12.30 -21.13 0.80
C LEU A 17 -12.60 -21.58 -0.63
N ALA A 18 -11.96 -20.96 -1.62
CA ALA A 18 -12.04 -21.38 -3.02
C ALA A 18 -11.62 -22.85 -3.29
N LYS A 19 -10.79 -23.43 -2.41
CA LYS A 19 -10.41 -24.86 -2.47
C LYS A 19 -11.42 -25.77 -1.78
N ARG A 20 -12.09 -25.27 -0.73
CA ARG A 20 -13.05 -26.03 0.08
C ARG A 20 -14.46 -26.01 -0.52
N GLU A 21 -14.81 -24.93 -1.22
CA GLU A 21 -16.13 -24.72 -1.82
C GLU A 21 -16.00 -24.54 -3.34
N PRO A 22 -16.00 -25.64 -4.12
CA PRO A 22 -15.84 -25.57 -5.57
C PRO A 22 -17.00 -24.83 -6.25
N GLU A 23 -18.21 -24.87 -5.69
CA GLU A 23 -19.39 -24.20 -6.26
C GLU A 23 -19.29 -22.67 -6.19
N ASN A 24 -18.68 -22.16 -5.10
CA ASN A 24 -18.45 -20.73 -4.90
C ASN A 24 -17.02 -20.30 -5.26
N ARG A 25 -16.26 -21.16 -5.96
CA ARG A 25 -14.83 -20.94 -6.22
C ARG A 25 -14.58 -19.64 -6.97
N ILE A 26 -15.40 -19.32 -7.97
CA ILE A 26 -15.24 -18.09 -8.76
C ILE A 26 -15.43 -16.85 -7.88
N PHE A 27 -16.45 -16.87 -7.02
CA PHE A 27 -16.72 -15.80 -6.07
C PHE A 27 -15.53 -15.59 -5.13
N TRP A 28 -15.05 -16.67 -4.51
CA TRP A 28 -13.91 -16.60 -3.59
C TRP A 28 -12.59 -16.17 -4.25
N ILE A 29 -12.34 -16.57 -5.50
CA ILE A 29 -11.18 -16.09 -6.27
C ILE A 29 -11.31 -14.59 -6.56
N ALA A 30 -12.48 -14.13 -7.00
CA ALA A 30 -12.72 -12.72 -7.29
C ALA A 30 -12.52 -11.84 -6.04
N GLU A 31 -13.00 -12.30 -4.90
CA GLU A 31 -12.84 -11.60 -3.64
C GLU A 31 -11.37 -11.57 -3.17
N ALA A 32 -10.65 -12.69 -3.34
CA ALA A 32 -9.21 -12.75 -3.07
C ALA A 32 -8.40 -11.74 -3.92
N GLU A 33 -8.79 -11.57 -5.19
CA GLU A 33 -8.17 -10.59 -6.08
C GLU A 33 -8.48 -9.15 -5.67
N SER A 34 -9.70 -8.86 -5.23
CA SER A 34 -10.11 -7.55 -4.72
C SER A 34 -9.26 -7.13 -3.52
N TRP A 35 -9.11 -8.02 -2.53
CA TRP A 35 -8.25 -7.78 -1.36
C TRP A 35 -6.77 -7.61 -1.73
N SER A 36 -6.27 -8.41 -2.69
CA SER A 36 -4.90 -8.28 -3.21
C SER A 36 -4.65 -6.92 -3.90
N ARG A 37 -5.64 -6.41 -4.64
CA ARG A 37 -5.57 -5.06 -5.25
C ARG A 37 -5.52 -3.97 -4.20
N LEU A 38 -6.34 -4.06 -3.15
CA LEU A 38 -6.34 -3.09 -2.03
C LEU A 38 -4.99 -3.06 -1.30
N SER A 39 -4.39 -4.22 -1.03
CA SER A 39 -3.04 -4.32 -0.44
C SER A 39 -1.98 -3.61 -1.30
N LYS A 40 -2.04 -3.78 -2.63
CA LYS A 40 -1.13 -3.11 -3.57
C LYS A 40 -1.36 -1.60 -3.64
N GLU A 41 -2.61 -1.16 -3.62
CA GLU A 41 -2.96 0.27 -3.65
C GLU A 41 -2.42 1.00 -2.42
N ILE A 42 -2.54 0.39 -1.23
CA ILE A 42 -1.96 0.95 0.01
C ILE A 42 -0.43 1.04 -0.09
N ARG A 43 0.22 0.04 -0.70
CA ARG A 43 1.67 0.09 -0.94
C ARG A 43 2.03 1.26 -1.86
N ARG A 44 1.22 1.52 -2.90
CA ARG A 44 1.46 2.62 -3.85
C ARG A 44 1.32 3.98 -3.16
N ARG A 45 0.21 4.22 -2.47
CA ARG A 45 -0.03 5.47 -1.73
C ARG A 45 1.07 5.78 -0.71
N ARG A 46 1.48 4.79 0.08
CA ARG A 46 2.60 4.97 1.02
C ARG A 46 3.91 5.34 0.32
N THR A 47 4.15 4.78 -0.87
CA THR A 47 5.36 5.09 -1.64
C THR A 47 5.31 6.53 -2.15
N GLU A 48 4.15 6.97 -2.66
CA GLU A 48 3.92 8.35 -3.12
C GLU A 48 4.06 9.35 -1.95
N GLU A 49 3.47 9.08 -0.79
CA GLU A 49 3.61 9.91 0.42
C GLU A 49 5.07 10.01 0.88
N LYS A 50 5.82 8.90 0.85
CA LYS A 50 7.24 8.89 1.21
C LYS A 50 8.07 9.72 0.23
N ILE A 51 7.77 9.66 -1.07
CA ILE A 51 8.44 10.47 -2.09
C ILE A 51 8.17 11.96 -1.85
N ILE A 52 6.91 12.35 -1.66
CA ILE A 52 6.52 13.75 -1.40
C ILE A 52 7.17 14.28 -0.12
N SER A 53 7.19 13.47 0.95
CA SER A 53 7.87 13.82 2.20
C SER A 53 9.38 14.02 2.00
N GLY A 54 10.04 13.15 1.22
CA GLY A 54 11.46 13.32 0.90
C GLY A 54 11.76 14.57 0.07
N ILE A 55 10.90 14.87 -0.91
CA ILE A 55 11.02 16.07 -1.74
C ILE A 55 10.90 17.34 -0.87
N THR A 56 9.85 17.42 -0.04
CA THR A 56 9.63 18.57 0.84
C THR A 56 10.76 18.74 1.87
N ALA A 57 11.29 17.66 2.44
CA ALA A 57 12.46 17.71 3.31
C ALA A 57 13.70 18.28 2.61
N SER A 58 13.99 17.82 1.38
CA SER A 58 15.13 18.29 0.60
C SER A 58 15.03 19.77 0.18
N LEU A 59 13.82 20.24 -0.15
CA LEU A 59 13.55 21.65 -0.45
C LEU A 59 13.76 22.53 0.77
N ARG A 60 13.27 22.08 1.95
CA ARG A 60 13.48 22.79 3.22
C ARG A 60 14.97 22.90 3.55
N GLU A 61 15.73 21.84 3.38
CA GLU A 61 17.18 21.84 3.62
C GLU A 61 17.92 22.80 2.68
N LYS A 62 17.62 22.76 1.38
CA LYS A 62 18.22 23.67 0.40
C LYS A 62 17.89 25.14 0.72
N SER A 63 16.65 25.42 1.11
CA SER A 63 16.21 26.76 1.47
C SER A 63 16.91 27.27 2.73
N ALA A 64 17.04 26.42 3.76
CA ALA A 64 17.78 26.76 4.99
C ALA A 64 19.27 27.04 4.70
N ARG A 65 19.91 26.23 3.85
CA ARG A 65 21.31 26.46 3.43
C ARG A 65 21.47 27.77 2.65
N ALA A 66 20.54 28.08 1.75
CA ALA A 66 20.57 29.33 0.98
C ALA A 66 20.44 30.58 1.88
N PHE A 67 19.63 30.49 2.94
CA PHE A 67 19.52 31.55 3.94
C PHE A 67 20.81 31.76 4.74
N LEU A 68 21.50 30.67 5.12
CA LEU A 68 22.76 30.75 5.87
C LEU A 68 23.95 31.27 5.05
N ILE A 69 23.94 31.09 3.72
CA ILE A 69 25.01 31.59 2.82
C ILE A 69 24.87 33.11 2.56
N ARG A 70 23.69 33.68 2.80
CA ARG A 70 23.36 35.08 2.48
C ARG A 70 23.27 36.00 3.71
N ALA A 71 23.55 35.46 4.91
CA ALA A 71 23.65 36.20 6.17
C ALA A 71 25.11 36.44 6.52
#